data_AF-A0A9P7X734-F1
#
_entry.id   AF-A0A9P7X734-F1
#
_cell.length_a   1.000
_cell.length_b   1.000
_cell.length_c   1.000
_cell.angle_alpha   90.00
_cell.angle_beta   90.00
_cell.angle_gamma   90.00
#
_symmetry.space_group_name_H-M   'P 1'
#
loop_
_entity.id
_entity.type
_entity.pdbx_description
1 polymer ?
#
loop_
_entity_poly.entity_id
_entity_poly.type
_entity_poly.pdbx_seq_one_letter_code
_entity_poly.pdbx_strand_id
1 'polypeptide(L)'
;MRLLKLTAASLFLRAIAAVAIDPRAPPPVPPGTIFCELFVAQTGPPIVADAPNSPVDGLQVTTSTTQASLVANGFKGGYKYDKGGIGALDRCHAFYLNIFPSNTSYKQLVWQFDNQVTHTWSAGPGQLITTSSYPKSSFLACGSAKGGWFLYLKTGKDRPPGITCYDTRLRRAVGATTGI
;
A
#
# COMPACT_ATOMS: atom_id res chain seq x y z
N MET A 1 -46.78 -66.19 34.25
CA MET A 1 -47.03 -66.49 32.83
C MET A 1 -46.76 -65.22 32.04
N ARG A 2 -45.74 -65.22 31.15
CA ARG A 2 -45.35 -64.16 30.18
C ARG A 2 -44.84 -62.83 30.79
N LEU A 3 -43.79 -62.17 30.31
CA LEU A 3 -42.71 -62.45 29.35
C LEU A 3 -41.72 -61.27 29.55
N LEU A 4 -40.52 -61.47 30.09
CA LEU A 4 -39.49 -60.42 30.10
C LEU A 4 -38.85 -60.37 28.70
N LYS A 5 -39.02 -59.25 27.99
CA LYS A 5 -38.31 -58.96 26.74
C LYS A 5 -36.95 -58.34 27.06
N LEU A 6 -35.87 -59.10 26.93
CA LEU A 6 -34.52 -58.53 26.76
C LEU A 6 -34.38 -58.05 25.31
N THR A 7 -34.02 -56.78 25.13
CA THR A 7 -33.61 -56.22 23.84
C THR A 7 -32.10 -55.99 23.87
N ALA A 8 -31.41 -56.61 22.90
CA ALA A 8 -29.96 -56.57 22.77
C ALA A 8 -29.49 -55.21 22.22
N ALA A 9 -28.57 -54.56 22.93
CA ALA A 9 -27.88 -53.35 22.48
C ALA A 9 -26.65 -53.76 21.65
N SER A 10 -26.60 -53.34 20.38
CA SER A 10 -25.47 -53.55 19.48
C SER A 10 -24.30 -52.62 19.87
N LEU A 11 -23.16 -53.20 20.25
CA LEU A 11 -21.89 -52.48 20.37
C LEU A 11 -21.29 -52.24 18.98
N PHE A 12 -21.21 -50.98 18.55
CA PHE A 12 -20.31 -50.58 17.46
C PHE A 12 -18.93 -50.27 18.04
N LEU A 13 -17.98 -51.19 17.82
CA LEU A 13 -16.56 -50.95 18.04
C LEU A 13 -16.06 -49.91 17.03
N ARG A 14 -15.66 -48.72 17.49
CA ARG A 14 -14.89 -47.77 16.70
C ARG A 14 -13.40 -48.09 16.85
N ALA A 15 -12.77 -48.56 15.78
CA ALA A 15 -11.33 -48.63 15.69
C ALA A 15 -10.76 -47.20 15.65
N ILE A 16 -10.02 -46.81 16.69
CA ILE A 16 -9.24 -45.57 16.70
C ILE A 16 -7.88 -45.93 16.09
N ALA A 17 -7.64 -45.48 14.85
CA ALA A 17 -6.32 -45.53 14.27
C ALA A 17 -5.43 -44.51 14.99
N ALA A 18 -4.48 -45.00 15.79
CA ALA A 18 -3.44 -44.17 16.39
C ALA A 18 -2.44 -43.78 15.29
N VAL A 19 -2.49 -42.52 14.86
CA VAL A 19 -1.46 -41.95 13.98
C VAL A 19 -0.24 -41.66 14.86
N ALA A 20 0.85 -42.37 14.63
CA ALA A 20 2.14 -42.09 15.28
C ALA A 20 2.63 -40.72 14.80
N ILE A 21 2.61 -39.73 15.69
CA ILE A 21 3.13 -38.39 15.44
C ILE A 21 4.64 -38.47 15.66
N ASP A 22 5.44 -38.41 14.59
CA ASP A 22 6.89 -38.30 14.71
C ASP A 22 7.23 -36.91 15.30
N PRO A 23 7.82 -36.82 16.50
CA PRO A 23 8.14 -35.55 17.14
C PRO A 23 9.26 -34.77 16.42
N ARG A 24 9.82 -35.29 15.32
CA ARG A 24 10.84 -34.62 14.50
C ARG A 24 10.31 -34.11 13.16
N ALA A 25 9.05 -34.39 12.82
CA ALA A 25 8.48 -33.86 11.59
C ALA A 25 8.24 -32.34 11.76
N PRO A 26 8.84 -31.48 10.92
CA PRO A 26 8.50 -30.06 10.92
C PRO A 26 6.99 -29.92 10.67
N PRO A 27 6.31 -28.94 11.30
CA PRO A 27 4.88 -28.76 11.13
C PRO A 27 4.54 -28.58 9.65
N PRO A 28 3.44 -29.17 9.16
CA PRO A 28 3.02 -28.98 7.77
C PRO A 28 2.79 -27.48 7.53
N VAL A 29 3.58 -26.92 6.62
CA VAL A 29 3.43 -25.52 6.18
C VAL A 29 2.06 -25.40 5.50
N PRO A 30 1.19 -24.45 5.90
CA PRO A 30 -0.09 -24.26 5.25
C PRO A 30 0.09 -24.01 3.75
N PRO A 31 -0.63 -24.73 2.86
CA PRO A 31 -0.63 -24.43 1.44
C PRO A 31 -1.40 -23.12 1.23
N GLY A 32 -0.67 -22.01 1.17
CA GLY A 32 -1.26 -20.67 0.96
C GLY A 32 -0.28 -19.50 1.02
N THR A 33 0.91 -19.66 1.62
CA THR A 33 1.86 -18.55 1.83
C THR A 33 2.89 -18.35 0.71
N ILE A 34 3.07 -19.31 -0.20
CA ILE A 34 4.15 -19.26 -1.22
C ILE A 34 3.81 -18.33 -2.40
N PHE A 35 2.53 -18.05 -2.66
CA PHE A 35 2.14 -17.25 -3.82
C PHE A 35 2.42 -15.75 -3.67
N CYS A 36 2.66 -15.27 -2.45
CA CYS A 36 2.88 -13.87 -2.20
C CYS A 36 4.32 -13.44 -2.51
N GLU A 37 5.31 -14.24 -2.13
CA GLU A 37 6.73 -13.89 -2.26
C GLU A 37 7.18 -13.76 -3.73
N LEU A 38 6.57 -14.51 -4.66
CA LEU A 38 6.91 -14.42 -6.09
C LEU A 38 6.50 -13.09 -6.75
N PHE A 39 5.52 -12.37 -6.20
CA PHE A 39 5.09 -11.06 -6.73
C PHE A 39 5.79 -9.87 -6.06
N VAL A 40 6.61 -10.09 -5.02
CA VAL A 40 7.27 -9.04 -4.22
C VAL A 40 8.44 -8.37 -4.97
N ALA A 41 8.87 -8.90 -6.11
CA ALA A 41 9.92 -8.31 -6.94
C ALA A 41 9.39 -7.43 -8.09
N GLN A 42 8.15 -6.92 -8.02
CA GLN A 42 7.77 -5.85 -8.94
C GLN A 42 8.53 -4.58 -8.57
N THR A 43 9.78 -4.47 -9.00
CA THR A 43 10.50 -3.20 -9.01
C THR A 43 9.86 -2.35 -10.10
N GLY A 44 9.29 -1.22 -9.71
CA GLY A 44 8.65 -0.29 -10.62
C GLY A 44 9.40 1.04 -10.65
N PRO A 45 9.15 1.87 -11.67
CA PRO A 45 9.57 3.26 -11.62
C PRO A 45 9.00 3.95 -10.37
N PRO A 46 9.80 4.74 -9.64
CA PRO A 46 9.33 5.50 -8.51
C PRO A 46 8.38 6.62 -8.95
N ILE A 47 7.60 7.12 -8.00
CA ILE A 47 6.95 8.41 -8.14
C ILE A 47 7.91 9.46 -7.58
N VAL A 48 8.27 10.43 -8.41
CA VAL A 48 9.24 11.49 -8.06
C VAL A 48 8.55 12.85 -8.02
N ALA A 49 9.02 13.71 -7.14
CA ALA A 49 8.73 15.13 -7.19
C ALA A 49 9.44 15.78 -8.39
N ASP A 50 8.68 16.58 -9.13
CA ASP A 50 9.13 17.42 -10.24
C ASP A 50 8.91 18.88 -9.81
N ALA A 51 9.97 19.48 -9.28
CA ALA A 51 9.98 20.83 -8.72
C ALA A 51 11.37 21.47 -8.94
N PRO A 52 11.70 21.87 -10.17
CA PRO A 52 13.01 22.40 -10.51
C PRO A 52 13.44 23.53 -9.58
N ASN A 53 14.70 23.51 -9.16
CA ASN A 53 15.31 24.50 -8.25
C ASN A 53 14.71 24.52 -6.83
N SER A 54 14.12 23.41 -6.38
CA SER A 54 13.64 23.26 -5.00
C SER A 54 14.36 22.14 -4.26
N PRO A 55 14.42 22.17 -2.91
CA PRO A 55 14.99 21.08 -2.11
C PRO A 55 14.23 19.75 -2.20
N VAL A 56 13.04 19.75 -2.80
CA VAL A 56 12.19 18.57 -2.93
C VAL A 56 12.30 17.91 -4.30
N ASP A 57 13.00 18.54 -5.25
CA ASP A 57 13.16 18.01 -6.60
C ASP A 57 13.83 16.64 -6.61
N GLY A 58 13.28 15.71 -7.40
CA GLY A 58 13.81 14.35 -7.52
C GLY A 58 13.59 13.44 -6.31
N LEU A 59 13.08 13.95 -5.17
CA LEU A 59 12.72 13.10 -4.05
C LEU A 59 11.58 12.15 -4.43
N GLN A 60 11.60 10.97 -3.85
CA GLN A 60 10.71 9.87 -4.18
C GLN A 60 9.62 9.71 -3.12
N VAL A 61 8.42 9.37 -3.56
CA VAL A 61 7.33 9.03 -2.66
C VAL A 61 7.67 7.76 -1.89
N THR A 62 7.41 7.76 -0.59
CA THR A 62 7.54 6.58 0.28
C THR A 62 6.20 6.21 0.92
N THR A 63 6.08 4.94 1.30
CA THR A 63 4.96 4.35 2.06
C THR A 63 5.31 4.09 3.53
N SER A 64 6.51 4.48 3.98
CA SER A 64 7.02 4.22 5.33
C SER A 64 6.23 4.93 6.45
N THR A 65 5.35 5.86 6.09
CA THR A 65 4.48 6.60 7.00
C THR A 65 3.04 6.55 6.50
N THR A 66 2.07 6.64 7.42
CA THR A 66 0.64 6.69 7.06
C THR A 66 0.31 7.88 6.17
N GLN A 67 0.90 9.04 6.43
CA GLN A 67 0.84 10.17 5.51
C GLN A 67 1.89 9.98 4.41
N ALA A 68 1.52 10.19 3.16
CA ALA A 68 2.47 10.14 2.06
C ALA A 68 3.56 11.21 2.24
N SER A 69 4.80 10.83 1.99
CA SER A 69 5.96 11.72 2.14
C SER A 69 6.99 11.49 1.04
N LEU A 70 7.90 12.45 0.90
CA LEU A 70 9.04 12.40 -0.02
C LEU A 70 10.34 12.22 0.76
N VAL A 71 11.19 11.33 0.24
CA VAL A 71 12.53 11.01 0.76
C VAL A 71 13.49 10.74 -0.40
N ALA A 72 14.80 10.74 -0.16
CA ALA A 72 15.79 10.50 -1.21
C ALA A 72 15.68 9.09 -1.82
N ASN A 73 15.40 8.09 -0.98
CA ASN A 73 15.21 6.70 -1.36
C ASN A 73 13.80 6.26 -0.98
N GLY A 74 12.86 6.44 -1.89
CA GLY A 74 11.44 6.17 -1.65
C GLY A 74 11.10 4.69 -1.69
N PHE A 75 9.83 4.42 -1.94
CA PHE A 75 9.33 3.06 -2.06
C PHE A 75 10.09 2.29 -3.13
N LYS A 76 10.65 1.15 -2.75
CA LYS A 76 11.47 0.29 -3.65
C LYS A 76 10.62 -0.72 -4.42
N GLY A 77 9.38 -0.96 -3.98
CA GLY A 77 8.43 -1.77 -4.72
C GLY A 77 7.81 -1.00 -5.90
N GLY A 78 6.88 -1.68 -6.57
CA GLY A 78 6.22 -1.18 -7.76
C GLY A 78 4.92 -0.48 -7.40
N TYR A 79 4.67 0.62 -8.09
CA TYR A 79 3.36 1.25 -8.06
C TYR A 79 2.44 0.63 -9.12
N LYS A 80 1.29 0.12 -8.68
CA LYS A 80 0.17 -0.30 -9.52
C LYS A 80 -0.77 0.88 -9.74
N TYR A 81 -1.20 1.05 -10.97
CA TYR A 81 -2.19 2.05 -11.37
C TYR A 81 -3.39 1.31 -11.91
N ASP A 82 -4.45 1.16 -11.11
CA ASP A 82 -5.60 0.31 -11.43
C ASP A 82 -6.89 0.96 -10.93
N LYS A 83 -7.95 0.91 -11.75
CA LYS A 83 -9.27 1.49 -11.44
C LYS A 83 -9.21 2.91 -10.85
N GLY A 84 -8.34 3.75 -11.41
CA GLY A 84 -8.12 5.13 -10.96
C GLY A 84 -7.44 5.27 -9.59
N GLY A 85 -6.80 4.21 -9.10
CA GLY A 85 -6.00 4.17 -7.87
C GLY A 85 -4.51 4.19 -8.14
N ILE A 86 -3.75 4.57 -7.12
CA ILE A 86 -2.30 4.37 -7.05
C ILE A 86 -2.05 3.47 -5.86
N GLY A 87 -1.65 2.23 -6.10
CA GLY A 87 -1.32 1.25 -5.07
C GLY A 87 0.18 0.99 -5.03
N ALA A 88 0.77 0.93 -3.84
CA ALA A 88 2.12 0.42 -3.62
C ALA A 88 2.01 -1.02 -3.10
N LEU A 89 2.55 -1.98 -3.85
CA LEU A 89 2.43 -3.41 -3.51
C LEU A 89 3.60 -3.84 -2.64
N ASP A 90 3.31 -4.28 -1.41
CA ASP A 90 4.30 -4.83 -0.48
C ASP A 90 3.74 -6.09 0.19
N ARG A 91 4.49 -7.19 0.12
CA ARG A 91 4.15 -8.50 0.73
C ARG A 91 2.67 -8.89 0.56
N CYS A 92 2.18 -8.91 -0.69
CA CYS A 92 0.80 -9.24 -1.06
C CYS A 92 -0.30 -8.22 -0.71
N HIS A 93 0.06 -7.12 -0.08
CA HIS A 93 -0.90 -6.09 0.29
C HIS A 93 -0.67 -4.82 -0.51
N ALA A 94 -1.76 -4.13 -0.81
CA ALA A 94 -1.71 -2.88 -1.54
C ALA A 94 -1.95 -1.72 -0.58
N PHE A 95 -0.97 -0.82 -0.47
CA PHE A 95 -1.16 0.47 0.16
C PHE A 95 -1.69 1.44 -0.90
N TYR A 96 -2.93 1.88 -0.78
CA TYR A 96 -3.54 2.80 -1.73
C TYR A 96 -3.36 4.25 -1.30
N LEU A 97 -2.95 5.11 -2.23
CA LEU A 97 -2.84 6.56 -2.03
C LEU A 97 -4.23 7.17 -2.10
N ASN A 98 -4.74 7.63 -0.97
CA ASN A 98 -6.05 8.25 -0.86
C ASN A 98 -5.94 9.73 -0.53
N ILE A 99 -6.92 10.50 -1.04
CA ILE A 99 -7.11 11.91 -0.71
C ILE A 99 -8.00 11.98 0.53
N PHE A 100 -7.45 12.44 1.65
CA PHE A 100 -8.23 12.60 2.87
C PHE A 100 -9.14 13.84 2.78
N PRO A 101 -10.41 13.76 3.22
CA PRO A 101 -11.30 14.91 3.25
C PRO A 101 -10.73 16.06 4.08
N SER A 102 -10.82 17.28 3.54
CA SER A 102 -10.46 18.51 4.25
C SER A 102 -11.20 19.70 3.63
N ASN A 103 -11.53 20.67 4.48
CA ASN A 103 -12.11 21.96 4.09
C ASN A 103 -11.04 22.99 3.67
N THR A 104 -9.76 22.72 3.94
CA THR A 104 -8.66 23.56 3.48
C THR A 104 -8.39 23.34 2.00
N SER A 105 -7.71 24.30 1.36
CA SER A 105 -7.31 24.15 -0.04
C SER A 105 -6.07 23.27 -0.26
N TYR A 106 -5.73 22.44 0.73
CA TYR A 106 -4.69 21.42 0.67
C TYR A 106 -5.22 20.15 1.37
N LYS A 107 -5.19 19.02 0.67
CA LYS A 107 -5.76 17.76 1.15
C LYS A 107 -4.63 16.81 1.49
N GLN A 108 -4.69 16.21 2.67
CA GLN A 108 -3.68 15.24 3.07
C GLN A 108 -3.75 14.02 2.15
N LEU A 109 -2.57 13.52 1.76
CA LEU A 109 -2.45 12.25 1.07
C LEU A 109 -2.06 11.17 2.07
N VAL A 110 -2.82 10.09 2.11
CA VAL A 110 -2.61 8.99 3.06
C VAL A 110 -2.49 7.67 2.36
N TRP A 111 -1.59 6.82 2.84
CA TRP A 111 -1.52 5.42 2.48
C TRP A 111 -2.46 4.63 3.38
N GLN A 112 -3.40 3.91 2.76
CA GLN A 112 -4.28 3.00 3.48
C GLN A 112 -4.11 1.57 2.99
N PHE A 113 -3.99 0.66 3.94
CA PHE A 113 -3.77 -0.77 3.69
C PHE A 113 -5.05 -1.41 3.14
N ASP A 114 -4.95 -2.05 1.98
CA ASP A 114 -5.98 -2.80 1.26
C ASP A 114 -7.31 -2.05 1.05
N ASN A 115 -7.32 -0.73 1.22
CA ASN A 115 -8.51 0.10 1.11
C ASN A 115 -8.30 1.24 0.11
N GLN A 116 -8.81 1.05 -1.10
CA GLN A 116 -8.84 2.09 -2.12
C GLN A 116 -10.12 2.92 -1.97
N VAL A 117 -9.97 4.19 -1.62
CA VAL A 117 -11.09 5.14 -1.51
C VAL A 117 -11.06 6.15 -2.66
N THR A 118 -9.86 6.52 -3.14
CA THR A 118 -9.70 7.41 -4.28
C THR A 118 -9.60 6.62 -5.59
N HIS A 119 -10.48 6.95 -6.52
CA HIS A 119 -10.61 6.30 -7.84
C HIS A 119 -10.42 7.28 -9.01
N THR A 120 -9.78 8.40 -8.74
CA THR A 120 -9.68 9.50 -9.71
C THR A 120 -8.25 9.78 -10.16
N TRP A 121 -7.26 9.02 -9.70
CA TRP A 121 -5.88 9.16 -10.14
C TRP A 121 -5.70 8.73 -11.59
N SER A 122 -4.83 9.44 -12.30
CA SER A 122 -4.36 9.10 -13.64
C SER A 122 -2.86 9.37 -13.72
N ALA A 123 -2.11 8.37 -14.19
CA ALA A 123 -0.67 8.48 -14.38
C ALA A 123 -0.17 7.46 -15.42
N GLY A 124 0.20 7.95 -16.60
CA GLY A 124 0.96 7.16 -17.58
C GLY A 124 2.46 7.07 -17.22
N PRO A 125 3.21 6.12 -17.81
CA PRO A 125 4.66 6.09 -17.72
C PRO A 125 5.29 7.43 -18.13
N GLY A 126 6.17 8.00 -17.31
CA GLY A 126 6.80 9.29 -17.58
C GLY A 126 5.89 10.51 -17.41
N GLN A 127 4.60 10.31 -17.15
CA GLN A 127 3.63 11.40 -17.07
C GLN A 127 3.48 11.93 -15.64
N LEU A 128 2.97 13.15 -15.56
CA LEU A 128 2.54 13.73 -14.31
C LEU A 128 1.35 12.96 -13.74
N ILE A 129 1.36 12.75 -12.44
CA ILE A 129 0.23 12.23 -11.69
C ILE A 129 -0.81 13.34 -11.60
N THR A 130 -2.01 13.00 -12.06
CA THR A 130 -3.17 13.89 -12.02
C THR A 130 -4.34 13.17 -11.36
N THR A 131 -5.33 13.94 -10.91
CA THR A 131 -6.62 13.42 -10.46
C THR A 131 -7.76 14.13 -11.19
N SER A 132 -8.72 13.36 -11.71
CA SER A 132 -9.89 13.91 -12.41
C SER A 132 -10.81 14.72 -11.49
N SER A 133 -10.72 14.52 -10.17
CA SER A 133 -11.40 15.36 -9.18
C SER A 133 -10.83 16.78 -9.11
N TYR A 134 -9.57 16.97 -9.52
CA TYR A 134 -8.85 18.24 -9.45
C TYR A 134 -7.94 18.40 -10.68
N PRO A 135 -8.49 18.76 -11.86
CA PRO A 135 -7.74 18.89 -13.10
C PRO A 135 -6.64 19.96 -12.93
N LYS A 136 -5.40 19.64 -13.36
CA LYS A 136 -4.15 20.36 -13.03
C LYS A 136 -3.69 20.15 -11.59
N SER A 137 -3.72 18.90 -11.13
CA SER A 137 -3.28 18.53 -9.79
C SER A 137 -1.86 19.03 -9.54
N SER A 138 -1.74 19.88 -8.52
CA SER A 138 -0.47 20.34 -7.99
C SER A 138 -0.35 19.81 -6.56
N PHE A 139 0.87 19.71 -6.06
CA PHE A 139 1.12 19.13 -4.76
C PHE A 139 1.96 20.11 -3.93
N LEU A 140 1.81 20.01 -2.62
CA LEU A 140 2.69 20.68 -1.67
C LEU A 140 3.55 19.61 -1.00
N ALA A 141 4.85 19.85 -0.98
CA ALA A 141 5.80 19.12 -0.16
C ALA A 141 6.17 20.00 1.04
N CYS A 142 5.70 19.65 2.23
CA CYS A 142 5.87 20.44 3.44
C CYS A 142 6.81 19.78 4.44
N GLY A 143 7.75 20.55 4.97
CA GLY A 143 8.78 20.04 5.88
C GLY A 143 8.19 19.40 7.14
N SER A 144 8.78 18.29 7.55
CA SER A 144 8.47 17.61 8.81
C SER A 144 9.52 17.91 9.87
N ALA A 145 9.09 18.03 11.14
CA ALA A 145 10.00 18.18 12.28
C ALA A 145 10.99 17.01 12.43
N LYS A 146 10.67 15.83 11.88
CA LYS A 146 11.52 14.63 11.91
C LYS A 146 12.41 14.47 10.68
N GLY A 147 12.46 15.48 9.81
CA GLY A 147 13.10 15.40 8.50
C GLY A 147 12.17 14.81 7.43
N GLY A 148 12.48 15.08 6.16
CA GLY A 148 11.64 14.73 5.01
C GLY A 148 10.49 15.70 4.76
N TRP A 149 9.63 15.36 3.79
CA TRP A 149 8.57 16.25 3.32
C TRP A 149 7.24 15.53 3.23
N PHE A 150 6.23 15.95 3.97
CA PHE A 150 4.87 15.45 3.84
C PHE A 150 4.22 15.97 2.57
N LEU A 151 3.48 15.10 1.89
CA LEU A 151 2.75 15.41 0.67
C LEU A 151 1.30 15.78 0.95
N TYR A 152 0.86 16.82 0.25
CA TYR A 152 -0.53 17.23 0.20
C TYR A 152 -0.93 17.46 -1.25
N LEU A 153 -2.18 17.16 -1.60
CA LEU A 153 -2.80 17.61 -2.84
C LEU A 153 -3.23 19.07 -2.68
N LYS A 154 -2.72 19.95 -3.53
CA LYS A 154 -3.05 21.37 -3.53
C LYS A 154 -4.26 21.62 -4.44
N THR A 155 -5.31 22.22 -3.87
CA THR A 155 -6.55 22.57 -4.57
C THR A 155 -6.84 24.07 -4.57
N GLY A 156 -5.97 24.87 -3.96
CA GLY A 156 -6.03 26.34 -3.92
C GLY A 156 -4.70 26.95 -3.50
N LYS A 157 -4.71 28.07 -2.76
CA LYS A 157 -3.48 28.81 -2.41
C LYS A 157 -3.00 28.62 -0.97
N ASP A 158 -3.84 28.06 -0.09
CA ASP A 158 -3.52 27.89 1.33
C ASP A 158 -2.39 26.87 1.52
N ARG A 159 -1.67 27.01 2.63
CA ARG A 159 -0.59 26.11 3.05
C ARG A 159 -0.76 25.78 4.53
N PRO A 160 -0.30 24.61 4.99
CA PRO A 160 -0.26 24.32 6.41
C PRO A 160 0.53 25.39 7.18
N PRO A 161 0.01 25.90 8.31
CA PRO A 161 0.65 27.00 9.04
C PRO A 161 1.93 26.53 9.75
N GLY A 162 2.90 27.44 9.86
CA GLY A 162 4.11 27.21 10.66
C GLY A 162 5.11 26.22 10.08
N ILE A 163 4.90 25.72 8.86
CA ILE A 163 5.83 24.81 8.17
C ILE A 163 6.17 25.33 6.77
N THR A 164 7.43 25.11 6.36
CA THR A 164 7.89 25.47 5.02
C THR A 164 7.36 24.46 4.01
N CYS A 165 6.73 24.94 2.94
CA CYS A 165 6.22 24.10 1.86
C CYS A 165 6.74 24.57 0.49
N TYR A 166 7.01 23.61 -0.39
CA TYR A 166 7.35 23.83 -1.79
C TYR A 166 6.23 23.31 -2.68
N ASP A 167 5.91 24.09 -3.71
CA ASP A 167 5.04 23.64 -4.78
C ASP A 167 5.78 22.63 -5.64
N THR A 168 5.15 21.49 -5.92
CA THR A 168 5.74 20.43 -6.74
C THR A 168 4.66 19.78 -7.61
N ARG A 169 5.09 19.11 -8.67
CA ARG A 169 4.29 18.11 -9.36
C ARG A 169 4.80 16.73 -8.97
N LEU A 170 3.98 15.71 -9.14
CA LEU A 170 4.43 14.32 -9.00
C LEU A 170 4.46 13.70 -10.38
N ARG A 171 5.50 12.93 -10.67
CA ARG A 171 5.70 12.25 -11.95
C ARG A 171 5.99 10.79 -11.70
N ARG A 172 5.39 9.90 -12.49
CA ARG A 172 5.84 8.52 -12.57
C ARG A 172 7.13 8.51 -13.39
N ALA A 173 8.25 8.12 -12.79
CA ALA A 173 9.51 8.02 -13.50
C ALA A 173 9.43 7.03 -14.69
N VAL A 174 10.39 7.11 -15.61
CA VAL A 174 10.54 6.15 -16.71
C VAL A 174 11.66 5.19 -16.36
N GLY A 175 11.41 3.88 -16.41
CA GLY A 175 12.40 2.83 -16.08
C GLY A 175 12.48 2.48 -14.59
N ALA A 176 13.02 1.30 -14.28
CA ALA A 176 13.35 0.93 -12.90
C ALA A 176 14.58 1.74 -12.45
N THR A 177 14.55 2.30 -11.24
CA THR A 177 15.77 2.83 -10.63
C THR A 177 16.64 1.63 -10.27
N THR A 178 17.69 1.37 -11.05
CA THR A 178 18.80 0.53 -10.60
C THR A 178 19.35 1.17 -9.33
N GLY A 179 19.15 0.50 -8.19
CA GLY A 179 19.78 0.92 -6.94
C GLY A 179 21.29 0.97 -7.14
N ILE A 180 21.89 2.09 -6.75
CA ILE A 180 23.34 2.18 -6.51
C ILE A 180 23.57 1.58 -5.12
#